data_AF-A0A2W5PL86-F1
#
_entry.id   AF-A0A2W5PL86-F1
#
_cell.length_a   1.000
_cell.length_b   1.000
_cell.length_c   1.000
_cell.angle_alpha   90.00
_cell.angle_beta   90.00
_cell.angle_gamma   90.00
#
_symmetry.space_group_name_H-M   'P 1'
#
loop_
_entity.id
_entity.type
_entity.pdbx_description
1 polymer ?
#
loop_
_entity_poly.entity_id
_entity_poly.type
_entity_poly.pdbx_seq_one_letter_code
_entity_poly.pdbx_strand_id
1 'polypeptide(L)'
;MRTRQLALALALTTALFGCVSPTPYRAADTDGVRFGYTSTKLSDQLYRVRFQGTGRTPVRWIDAFLLYRAAEVAKEADAPAFKIVEGNVDASVLEGEDVYGHRELDLDAAVAVSPAPRQQHRQGDIVVGRAEDVSSGAMHRTAGAMPVFRMPPPALPKYQPPVYIYTPGYAPAPLPDRTILVELRPDLRSMDDKTFVTADVLDKLGPRIQRAARKDAAPKTPPPKPS
;
A
#
# COMPACT_ATOMS: atom_id res chain seq x y z
N MET A 1 48.23 -0.36 -28.01
CA MET A 1 47.66 -1.64 -27.49
C MET A 1 46.90 -1.51 -26.16
N ARG A 2 47.11 -0.48 -25.32
CA ARG A 2 46.41 -0.32 -24.02
C ARG A 2 44.97 0.21 -24.09
N THR A 3 44.59 0.92 -25.16
CA THR A 3 43.25 1.54 -25.30
C THR A 3 42.15 0.55 -25.72
N ARG A 4 42.50 -0.56 -26.41
CA ARG A 4 41.54 -1.62 -26.77
C ARG A 4 41.20 -2.56 -25.60
N GLN A 5 42.09 -2.67 -24.60
CA GLN A 5 41.86 -3.48 -23.40
C GLN A 5 40.95 -2.78 -22.38
N LEU A 6 40.89 -1.45 -22.40
CA LEU A 6 39.96 -0.67 -21.58
C LEU A 6 38.51 -0.75 -22.09
N ALA A 7 38.32 -0.87 -23.41
CA ALA A 7 36.97 -0.98 -24.00
C ALA A 7 36.30 -2.34 -23.72
N LEU A 8 37.09 -3.41 -23.58
CA LEU A 8 36.56 -4.76 -23.31
C LEU A 8 36.22 -4.97 -21.82
N ALA A 9 36.87 -4.25 -20.91
CA ALA A 9 36.58 -4.31 -19.48
C ALA A 9 35.30 -3.55 -19.10
N LEU A 10 34.92 -2.51 -19.85
CA LEU A 10 33.72 -1.71 -19.56
C LEU A 10 32.42 -2.37 -20.03
N ALA A 11 32.48 -3.26 -21.04
CA ALA A 11 31.31 -3.94 -21.58
C ALA A 11 30.79 -5.10 -20.70
N LEU A 12 31.53 -5.52 -19.67
CA LEU A 12 31.19 -6.68 -18.84
C LEU A 12 30.44 -6.32 -17.53
N THR A 13 30.18 -5.03 -17.26
CA THR A 13 29.63 -4.59 -15.95
C THR A 13 28.13 -4.29 -15.92
N THR A 14 27.40 -4.41 -17.04
CA THR A 14 25.97 -4.03 -17.12
C THR A 14 24.98 -5.17 -16.86
N ALA A 15 25.42 -6.39 -16.54
CA ALA A 15 24.56 -7.58 -16.56
C ALA A 15 24.03 -8.08 -15.19
N LEU A 16 23.99 -7.26 -14.14
CA LEU A 16 23.42 -7.68 -12.84
C LEU A 16 22.45 -6.67 -12.21
N PHE A 17 21.53 -6.11 -12.99
CA PHE A 17 20.27 -5.63 -12.41
C PHE A 17 19.32 -6.82 -12.31
N GLY A 18 19.42 -7.58 -11.22
CA GLY A 18 18.38 -8.55 -10.86
C GLY A 18 17.06 -7.79 -10.70
N CYS A 19 16.11 -8.03 -11.61
CA CYS A 19 14.79 -7.41 -11.54
C CYS A 19 14.10 -7.95 -10.30
N VAL A 20 14.08 -7.13 -9.26
CA VAL A 20 13.56 -7.43 -7.96
C VAL A 20 12.06 -7.13 -8.00
N SER A 21 11.26 -8.11 -8.41
CA SER A 21 9.82 -7.94 -8.60
C SER A 21 9.00 -8.37 -7.37
N PRO A 22 7.82 -7.77 -7.14
CA PRO A 22 6.84 -8.22 -6.16
C PRO A 22 6.31 -9.63 -6.47
N THR A 23 5.75 -10.32 -5.47
CA THR A 23 5.22 -11.67 -5.66
C THR A 23 3.97 -11.64 -6.56
N PRO A 24 3.96 -12.38 -7.68
CA PRO A 24 2.79 -12.43 -8.57
C PRO A 24 1.65 -13.25 -7.97
N TYR A 25 0.43 -13.04 -8.47
CA TYR A 25 -0.71 -13.87 -8.13
C TYR A 25 -0.58 -15.26 -8.77
N ARG A 26 -0.28 -16.26 -7.94
CA ARG A 26 -0.15 -17.67 -8.33
C ARG A 26 -0.36 -18.58 -7.12
N ALA A 27 -0.68 -19.84 -7.36
CA ALA A 27 -0.74 -20.82 -6.29
C ALA A 27 0.66 -21.02 -5.66
N ALA A 28 0.71 -21.08 -4.34
CA ALA A 28 1.87 -21.64 -3.65
C ALA A 28 1.72 -23.17 -3.61
N ASP A 29 2.86 -23.86 -3.52
CA ASP A 29 2.98 -25.32 -3.40
C ASP A 29 2.73 -26.14 -4.68
N THR A 30 2.58 -25.48 -5.84
CA THR A 30 2.76 -26.14 -7.14
C THR A 30 4.25 -26.11 -7.50
N ASP A 31 4.87 -27.25 -7.75
CA ASP A 31 6.24 -27.36 -8.31
C ASP A 31 7.36 -26.68 -7.48
N GLY A 32 7.26 -26.71 -6.14
CA GLY A 32 8.27 -26.13 -5.25
C GLY A 32 8.20 -24.59 -5.11
N VAL A 33 7.12 -23.98 -5.61
CA VAL A 33 6.88 -22.53 -5.48
C VAL A 33 6.47 -22.19 -4.05
N ARG A 34 7.34 -21.47 -3.31
CA ARG A 34 7.09 -21.12 -1.90
C ARG A 34 6.17 -19.92 -1.67
N PHE A 35 5.96 -19.06 -2.68
CA PHE A 35 5.22 -17.80 -2.53
C PHE A 35 4.02 -17.75 -3.47
N GLY A 36 2.88 -17.31 -2.95
CA GLY A 36 1.60 -17.32 -3.65
C GLY A 36 0.42 -17.50 -2.70
N TYR A 37 -0.76 -17.74 -3.27
CA TYR A 37 -1.97 -18.04 -2.51
C TYR A 37 -2.09 -19.53 -2.20
N THR A 38 -2.76 -19.86 -1.10
CA THR A 38 -3.31 -21.18 -0.83
C THR A 38 -4.75 -21.06 -0.34
N SER A 39 -5.58 -22.04 -0.68
CA SER A 39 -6.97 -22.13 -0.21
C SER A 39 -7.23 -23.52 0.35
N THR A 40 -7.74 -23.59 1.59
CA THR A 40 -8.06 -24.85 2.27
C THR A 40 -9.54 -24.84 2.67
N LYS A 41 -10.29 -25.84 2.23
CA LYS A 41 -11.67 -26.06 2.66
C LYS A 41 -11.68 -26.57 4.11
N LEU A 42 -12.37 -25.87 5.01
CA LEU A 42 -12.53 -26.26 6.41
C LEU A 42 -13.90 -26.92 6.66
N SER A 43 -14.94 -26.42 5.98
CA SER A 43 -16.27 -27.03 5.93
C SER A 43 -16.93 -26.72 4.58
N ASP A 44 -18.19 -27.10 4.37
CA ASP A 44 -18.91 -26.81 3.12
C ASP A 44 -19.07 -25.32 2.82
N GLN A 45 -19.13 -24.49 3.85
CA GLN A 45 -19.28 -23.05 3.71
C GLN A 45 -18.05 -22.28 4.21
N LEU A 46 -17.09 -22.94 4.87
CA LEU A 46 -15.95 -22.25 5.49
C LEU A 46 -14.64 -22.59 4.81
N TYR A 47 -13.92 -21.55 4.38
CA TYR A 47 -12.65 -21.66 3.69
C TYR A 47 -11.58 -20.80 4.38
N ARG A 48 -10.36 -21.33 4.43
CA ARG A 48 -9.17 -20.58 4.80
C ARG A 48 -8.44 -20.16 3.55
N VAL A 49 -8.24 -18.86 3.38
CA VAL A 49 -7.46 -18.29 2.28
C VAL A 49 -6.21 -17.64 2.87
N ARG A 50 -5.04 -17.99 2.33
CA ARG A 50 -3.75 -17.44 2.75
C ARG A 50 -2.98 -16.92 1.54
N PHE A 51 -2.19 -15.89 1.75
CA PHE A 51 -1.24 -15.40 0.76
C PHE A 51 0.15 -15.22 1.40
N GLN A 52 1.16 -15.83 0.79
CA GLN A 52 2.57 -15.72 1.19
C GLN A 52 3.30 -14.81 0.21
N GLY A 53 3.62 -13.59 0.65
CA GLY A 53 4.34 -12.60 -0.13
C GLY A 53 5.80 -12.48 0.29
N THR A 54 6.64 -11.97 -0.60
CA THR A 54 7.98 -11.49 -0.23
C THR A 54 7.86 -10.10 0.41
N GLY A 55 8.88 -9.64 1.14
CA GLY A 55 8.93 -8.29 1.72
C GLY A 55 8.92 -7.12 0.72
N ARG A 56 8.77 -7.42 -0.58
CA ARG A 56 8.63 -6.44 -1.67
C ARG A 56 7.23 -6.35 -2.22
N THR A 57 6.35 -7.24 -1.79
CA THR A 57 4.95 -7.28 -2.18
C THR A 57 4.19 -6.29 -1.28
N PRO A 58 3.63 -5.19 -1.81
CA PRO A 58 2.92 -4.24 -0.96
C PRO A 58 1.73 -4.90 -0.25
N VAL A 59 1.47 -4.51 1.00
CA VAL A 59 0.33 -5.05 1.78
C VAL A 59 -0.99 -4.87 1.03
N ARG A 60 -1.18 -3.72 0.37
CA ARG A 60 -2.35 -3.45 -0.48
C ARG A 60 -2.56 -4.51 -1.56
N TRP A 61 -1.49 -5.06 -2.13
CA TRP A 61 -1.60 -6.10 -3.16
C TRP A 61 -1.98 -7.44 -2.54
N ILE A 62 -1.38 -7.77 -1.37
CA ILE A 62 -1.73 -8.96 -0.61
C ILE A 62 -3.23 -8.95 -0.27
N ASP A 63 -3.73 -7.80 0.17
CA ASP A 63 -5.15 -7.60 0.48
C ASP A 63 -6.04 -7.80 -0.75
N ALA A 64 -5.66 -7.24 -1.90
CA ALA A 64 -6.35 -7.48 -3.16
C ALA A 64 -6.32 -8.97 -3.57
N PHE A 65 -5.19 -9.65 -3.43
CA PHE A 65 -5.05 -11.07 -3.78
C PHE A 65 -5.86 -11.98 -2.85
N LEU A 66 -5.93 -11.67 -1.56
CA LEU A 66 -6.76 -12.39 -0.60
C LEU A 66 -8.24 -12.26 -0.94
N LEU A 67 -8.71 -11.04 -1.20
CA LEU A 67 -10.09 -10.77 -1.61
C LEU A 67 -10.43 -11.46 -2.94
N TYR A 68 -9.55 -11.35 -3.93
CA TYR A 68 -9.75 -11.98 -5.22
C TYR A 68 -9.78 -13.51 -5.11
N ARG A 69 -8.85 -14.12 -4.35
CA ARG A 69 -8.86 -15.57 -4.15
C ARG A 69 -10.09 -16.05 -3.38
N ALA A 70 -10.56 -15.28 -2.40
CA ALA A 70 -11.81 -15.57 -1.71
C ALA A 70 -13.00 -15.58 -2.68
N ALA A 71 -13.07 -14.63 -3.59
CA ALA A 71 -14.11 -14.56 -4.61
C ALA A 71 -14.00 -15.71 -5.63
N GLU A 72 -12.80 -16.13 -6.02
CA GLU A 72 -12.61 -17.33 -6.85
C GLU A 72 -13.13 -18.58 -6.15
N VAL A 73 -12.80 -18.78 -4.88
CA VAL A 73 -13.31 -19.91 -4.07
C VAL A 73 -14.84 -19.86 -3.96
N ALA A 74 -15.42 -18.68 -3.74
CA ALA A 74 -16.86 -18.52 -3.69
C ALA A 74 -17.52 -18.85 -5.03
N LYS A 75 -16.92 -18.43 -6.15
CA LYS A 75 -17.37 -18.78 -7.50
C LYS A 75 -17.24 -20.27 -7.80
N GLU A 76 -16.14 -20.91 -7.40
CA GLU A 76 -15.93 -22.36 -7.52
C GLU A 76 -17.02 -23.15 -6.77
N ALA A 77 -17.56 -22.59 -5.69
CA ALA A 77 -18.63 -23.17 -4.87
C ALA A 77 -20.04 -22.63 -5.20
N ASP A 78 -20.21 -21.88 -6.29
CA ASP A 78 -21.47 -21.28 -6.75
C ASP A 78 -22.16 -20.35 -5.73
N ALA A 79 -21.37 -19.70 -4.86
CA ALA A 79 -21.85 -18.77 -3.85
C ALA A 79 -21.91 -17.32 -4.38
N PRO A 80 -23.08 -16.65 -4.37
CA PRO A 80 -23.21 -15.28 -4.87
C PRO A 80 -22.47 -14.22 -4.03
N ALA A 81 -22.21 -14.52 -2.76
CA ALA A 81 -21.44 -13.67 -1.87
C ALA A 81 -20.60 -14.49 -0.88
N PHE A 82 -19.68 -13.79 -0.22
CA PHE A 82 -18.89 -14.36 0.86
C PHE A 82 -18.64 -13.32 1.95
N LYS A 83 -18.43 -13.78 3.18
CA LYS A 83 -18.16 -12.95 4.35
C LYS A 83 -16.81 -13.29 4.94
N ILE A 84 -16.01 -12.27 5.25
CA ILE A 84 -14.77 -12.45 6.00
C ILE A 84 -15.13 -12.54 7.49
N VAL A 85 -15.02 -13.74 8.05
CA VAL A 85 -15.34 -14.00 9.46
C VAL A 85 -14.14 -13.83 10.39
N GLU A 86 -12.94 -14.11 9.88
CA GLU A 86 -11.68 -13.92 10.61
C GLU A 86 -10.61 -13.28 9.71
N GLY A 87 -9.76 -12.45 10.32
CA GLY A 87 -8.77 -11.64 9.62
C GLY A 87 -9.30 -10.27 9.23
N ASN A 88 -8.47 -9.49 8.54
CA ASN A 88 -8.81 -8.14 8.09
C ASN A 88 -8.21 -7.89 6.71
N VAL A 89 -8.96 -7.26 5.83
CA VAL A 89 -8.52 -6.88 4.48
C VAL A 89 -8.99 -5.45 4.25
N ASP A 90 -8.10 -4.60 3.73
CA ASP A 90 -8.49 -3.25 3.35
C ASP A 90 -9.41 -3.30 2.12
N ALA A 91 -10.71 -3.05 2.31
CA ALA A 91 -11.71 -3.06 1.24
C ALA A 91 -11.49 -1.95 0.20
N SER A 92 -10.72 -0.90 0.51
CA SER A 92 -10.38 0.17 -0.43
C SER A 92 -9.57 -0.35 -1.64
N VAL A 93 -9.06 -1.58 -1.60
CA VAL A 93 -8.45 -2.24 -2.77
C VAL A 93 -9.44 -2.47 -3.91
N LEU A 94 -10.74 -2.58 -3.61
CA LEU A 94 -11.80 -2.67 -4.61
C LEU A 94 -12.02 -1.33 -5.33
N GLU A 95 -11.58 -0.24 -4.72
CA GLU A 95 -11.69 1.12 -5.23
C GLU A 95 -10.36 1.54 -5.94
N GLY A 96 -10.47 2.40 -6.96
CA GLY A 96 -9.32 2.99 -7.67
C GLY A 96 -8.87 2.31 -8.97
N GLU A 97 -7.96 2.97 -9.71
CA GLU A 97 -7.66 2.67 -11.12
C GLU A 97 -6.80 1.41 -11.34
N ASP A 98 -5.91 1.05 -10.40
CA ASP A 98 -5.15 -0.20 -10.46
C ASP A 98 -4.75 -0.74 -9.08
N VAL A 99 -4.59 -2.07 -8.97
CA VAL A 99 -4.03 -2.71 -7.76
C VAL A 99 -2.54 -2.43 -7.70
N TYR A 100 -1.90 -2.37 -8.87
CA TYR A 100 -0.46 -2.37 -9.09
C TYR A 100 0.22 -0.98 -9.10
N GLY A 101 -0.53 0.11 -8.97
CA GLY A 101 0.01 1.46 -8.90
C GLY A 101 0.55 1.96 -10.22
N HIS A 102 -0.18 2.89 -10.83
CA HIS A 102 0.34 3.95 -11.66
C HIS A 102 -0.39 5.23 -11.25
N ARG A 103 0.02 5.83 -10.12
CA ARG A 103 0.29 7.27 -10.25
C ARG A 103 1.71 7.30 -10.75
N GLU A 104 1.87 7.48 -12.06
CA GLU A 104 3.09 8.07 -12.62
C GLU A 104 3.49 9.16 -11.60
N LEU A 105 4.56 8.93 -10.83
CA LEU A 105 5.14 10.00 -10.05
C LEU A 105 5.63 10.93 -11.13
N ASP A 106 4.83 11.95 -11.42
CA ASP A 106 5.20 13.08 -12.23
C ASP A 106 6.36 13.76 -11.48
N LEU A 107 7.55 13.20 -11.69
CA LEU A 107 8.82 13.66 -11.14
C LEU A 107 9.12 15.07 -11.65
N ASP A 108 8.45 15.50 -12.72
CA ASP A 108 8.52 16.85 -13.27
C ASP A 108 7.60 17.82 -12.50
N ALA A 109 6.47 17.37 -11.95
CA ALA A 109 5.59 18.20 -11.11
C ALA A 109 6.09 18.42 -9.68
N ALA A 110 6.93 17.53 -9.13
CA ALA A 110 7.39 17.60 -7.74
C ALA A 110 8.59 18.55 -7.50
N VAL A 111 9.21 19.09 -8.56
CA VAL A 111 10.32 20.05 -8.46
C VAL A 111 9.86 21.46 -8.86
N ALA A 112 8.70 21.88 -8.39
CA ALA A 112 8.41 23.30 -8.30
C ALA A 112 8.98 23.82 -6.97
N VAL A 113 10.26 24.20 -6.98
CA VAL A 113 10.83 25.05 -5.92
C VAL A 113 10.08 26.37 -5.99
N SER A 114 9.04 26.53 -5.18
CA SER A 114 8.45 27.84 -4.95
C SER A 114 9.48 28.66 -4.18
N PRO A 115 10.04 29.75 -4.73
CA PRO A 115 10.82 30.67 -3.91
C PRO A 115 9.85 31.31 -2.93
N ALA A 116 9.75 30.77 -1.72
CA ALA A 116 9.09 31.46 -0.64
C ALA A 116 9.87 32.75 -0.39
N PRO A 117 9.26 33.95 -0.53
CA PRO A 117 9.93 35.16 -0.14
C PRO A 117 10.25 35.03 1.35
N ARG A 118 11.52 35.11 1.72
CA ARG A 118 11.94 35.31 3.10
C ARG A 118 11.22 36.56 3.59
N GLN A 119 10.15 36.41 4.36
CA GLN A 119 9.68 37.50 5.18
C GLN A 119 10.75 37.75 6.22
N GLN A 120 11.57 38.76 5.96
CA GLN A 120 12.45 39.35 6.93
C GLN A 120 11.54 40.05 7.96
N HIS A 121 11.04 39.29 8.94
CA HIS A 121 10.45 39.90 10.12
C HIS A 121 11.59 40.67 10.80
N ARG A 122 11.57 42.00 10.70
CA ARG A 122 12.33 42.84 11.62
C ARG A 122 11.79 42.49 13.00
N GLN A 123 12.59 41.74 13.76
CA GLN A 123 12.42 41.51 15.18
C GLN A 123 12.50 42.89 15.85
N GLY A 124 11.36 43.57 15.96
CA GLY A 124 11.22 44.75 16.80
C GLY A 124 11.18 44.27 18.25
N ASP A 125 12.07 44.84 19.06
CA ASP A 125 12.15 44.58 20.50
C ASP A 125 10.76 44.67 21.15
N ILE A 126 10.33 43.57 21.74
CA ILE A 126 9.21 43.60 22.68
C ILE A 126 9.83 44.01 24.01
N VAL A 127 9.58 45.25 24.44
CA VAL A 127 9.93 45.73 25.77
C VAL A 127 9.07 44.97 26.78
N VAL A 128 9.65 43.93 27.38
CA VAL A 128 9.06 43.26 28.54
C VAL A 128 9.11 44.23 29.71
N GLY A 129 7.94 44.46 30.31
CA GLY A 129 7.67 45.51 31.28
C GLY A 129 8.74 45.67 32.36
N ARG A 130 9.07 46.93 32.62
CA ARG A 130 9.86 47.41 33.75
C ARG A 130 9.22 46.94 35.05
N ALA A 131 9.98 46.22 35.87
CA ALA A 131 9.61 46.01 37.26
C ALA A 131 9.72 47.38 37.96
N GLU A 132 8.58 47.99 38.25
CA GLU A 132 8.53 49.08 39.22
C GLU A 132 8.12 48.52 40.58
N ASP A 133 8.77 49.12 41.56
CA ASP A 133 8.90 48.74 42.96
C ASP A 133 7.64 48.26 43.67
N VAL A 134 7.88 47.34 44.60
CA VAL A 134 6.98 46.88 45.65
C VAL A 134 6.45 48.08 46.46
N SER A 135 5.13 48.31 46.49
CA SER A 135 4.33 48.51 47.72
C SER A 135 2.89 48.99 47.43
N SER A 136 1.97 48.46 48.24
CA SER A 136 0.60 48.95 48.54
C SER A 136 -0.57 48.60 47.61
N GLY A 137 -1.32 47.57 48.05
CA GLY A 137 -2.77 47.57 48.22
C GLY A 137 -3.69 48.01 47.09
N ALA A 138 -4.17 47.05 46.28
CA ALA A 138 -5.56 46.99 45.78
C ALA A 138 -5.79 45.67 45.02
N MET A 139 -6.62 44.78 45.56
CA MET A 139 -7.14 43.63 44.80
C MET A 139 -8.12 44.14 43.73
N HIS A 140 -7.77 44.02 42.45
CA HIS A 140 -8.75 44.10 41.38
C HIS A 140 -9.22 42.69 41.01
N ARG A 141 -10.45 42.36 41.44
CA ARG A 141 -11.13 41.11 41.11
C ARG A 141 -11.60 41.18 39.67
N THR A 142 -10.89 40.54 38.74
CA THR A 142 -11.29 40.47 37.33
C THR A 142 -12.41 39.45 37.15
N ALA A 143 -13.66 39.91 37.25
CA ALA A 143 -14.84 39.13 36.86
C ALA A 143 -15.01 39.23 35.33
N GLY A 144 -14.31 38.37 34.60
CA GLY A 144 -14.45 38.25 33.14
C GLY A 144 -14.60 36.79 32.77
N ALA A 145 -15.69 36.44 32.08
CA ALA A 145 -15.88 35.12 31.50
C ALA A 145 -14.73 34.82 30.53
N MET A 146 -13.90 33.85 30.86
CA MET A 146 -12.81 33.38 29.99
C MET A 146 -13.45 32.75 28.75
N PRO A 147 -13.26 33.28 27.52
CA PRO A 147 -13.78 32.64 26.33
C PRO A 147 -13.07 31.29 26.15
N VAL A 148 -13.78 30.19 26.36
CA VAL A 148 -13.27 28.86 26.04
C VAL A 148 -13.36 28.68 24.54
N PHE A 149 -12.28 29.02 23.83
CA PHE A 149 -12.11 28.66 22.44
C PHE A 149 -11.94 27.13 22.34
N ARG A 150 -13.05 26.40 22.14
CA ARG A 150 -12.97 25.01 21.71
C ARG A 150 -12.61 24.99 20.24
N MET A 151 -11.33 24.77 19.94
CA MET A 151 -10.92 24.43 18.58
C MET A 151 -11.73 23.20 18.14
N PRO A 152 -12.36 23.22 16.94
CA PRO A 152 -12.88 22.00 16.37
C PRO A 152 -11.73 21.00 16.22
N PRO A 153 -11.95 19.71 16.49
CA PRO A 153 -10.89 18.72 16.36
C PRO A 153 -10.32 18.78 14.94
N PRO A 154 -8.99 18.75 14.77
CA PRO A 154 -8.39 18.75 13.45
C PRO A 154 -8.96 17.56 12.67
N ALA A 155 -9.31 17.78 11.40
CA ALA A 155 -9.77 16.71 10.53
C ALA A 155 -8.73 15.58 10.57
N LEU A 156 -9.19 14.34 10.80
CA LEU A 156 -8.31 13.19 10.76
C LEU A 156 -7.58 13.18 9.41
N PRO A 157 -6.26 12.95 9.38
CA PRO A 157 -5.53 12.87 8.13
C PRO A 157 -6.17 11.77 7.28
N LYS A 158 -6.47 12.10 6.02
CA LYS A 158 -6.92 11.10 5.04
C LYS A 158 -5.84 10.01 4.98
N TYR A 159 -6.26 8.76 5.06
CA TYR A 159 -5.34 7.62 4.95
C TYR A 159 -4.52 7.75 3.66
N GLN A 160 -3.21 7.99 3.83
CA GLN A 160 -2.26 7.94 2.75
C GLN A 160 -1.59 6.57 2.82
N PRO A 161 -1.60 5.78 1.75
CA PRO A 161 -0.88 4.52 1.74
C PRO A 161 0.60 4.79 2.03
N PRO A 162 1.27 3.95 2.84
CA PRO A 162 2.66 4.16 3.19
C PRO A 162 3.54 4.17 1.93
N VAL A 163 4.38 5.19 1.80
CA VAL A 163 5.44 5.22 0.79
C VAL A 163 6.56 4.31 1.27
N TYR A 164 6.74 3.17 0.61
CA TYR A 164 7.83 2.25 0.91
C TYR A 164 9.13 2.78 0.30
N ILE A 165 9.91 3.51 1.10
CA ILE A 165 11.28 3.93 0.75
C ILE A 165 12.20 2.73 1.03
N TYR A 166 12.68 2.08 -0.03
CA TYR A 166 13.60 0.95 0.08
C TYR A 166 15.04 1.46 0.23
N THR A 167 15.56 1.44 1.46
CA THR A 167 16.97 1.73 1.72
C THR A 167 17.82 0.51 1.32
N PRO A 168 18.79 0.63 0.40
CA PRO A 168 19.64 -0.49 0.00
C PRO A 168 20.46 -0.99 1.22
N GLY A 169 20.37 -2.29 1.51
CA GLY A 169 21.05 -2.93 2.64
C GLY A 169 20.14 -3.28 3.83
N TYR A 170 18.89 -2.81 3.85
CA TYR A 170 17.89 -3.28 4.80
C TYR A 170 17.15 -4.48 4.19
N ALA A 171 17.26 -5.66 4.79
CA ALA A 171 16.35 -6.75 4.44
C ALA A 171 14.93 -6.27 4.78
N PRO A 172 13.98 -6.22 3.81
CA PRO A 172 12.62 -5.84 4.14
C PRO A 172 12.14 -6.79 5.24
N ALA A 173 11.53 -6.24 6.30
CA ALA A 173 10.88 -7.06 7.31
C ALA A 173 10.00 -8.08 6.57
N PRO A 174 10.08 -9.39 6.86
CA PRO A 174 9.18 -10.35 6.26
C PRO A 174 7.77 -9.88 6.56
N LEU A 175 7.04 -9.47 5.53
CA LEU A 175 5.63 -9.18 5.69
C LEU A 175 4.98 -10.45 6.22
N PRO A 176 4.14 -10.36 7.26
CA PRO A 176 3.53 -11.55 7.82
C PRO A 176 2.66 -12.18 6.75
N ASP A 177 2.80 -13.50 6.58
CA ASP A 177 1.84 -14.30 5.83
C ASP A 177 0.44 -13.95 6.31
N ARG A 178 -0.42 -13.48 5.40
CA ARG A 178 -1.76 -13.05 5.77
C ARG A 178 -2.75 -14.16 5.48
N THR A 179 -3.64 -14.38 6.44
CA THR A 179 -4.69 -15.42 6.37
C THR A 179 -6.03 -14.78 6.73
N ILE A 180 -7.07 -15.17 5.99
CA ILE A 180 -8.46 -14.85 6.28
C ILE A 180 -9.29 -16.12 6.31
N LEU A 181 -10.34 -16.13 7.14
CA LEU A 181 -11.40 -17.12 7.06
C LEU A 181 -12.61 -16.51 6.39
N VAL A 182 -13.16 -17.27 5.45
CA VAL A 182 -14.23 -16.85 4.57
C VAL A 182 -15.39 -17.82 4.71
N GLU A 183 -16.56 -17.28 5.03
CA GLU A 183 -17.83 -18.00 5.02
C GLU A 183 -18.58 -17.69 3.73
N LEU A 184 -18.94 -18.73 2.98
CA LEU A 184 -19.73 -18.62 1.76
C LEU A 184 -21.19 -18.34 2.09
N ARG A 185 -21.78 -17.39 1.36
CA ARG A 185 -23.16 -16.96 1.54
C ARG A 185 -23.99 -17.42 0.34
N PRO A 186 -25.07 -18.19 0.55
CA PRO A 186 -25.94 -18.66 -0.52
C PRO A 186 -26.86 -17.55 -1.07
N ASP A 187 -26.98 -16.44 -0.34
CA ASP A 187 -27.85 -15.33 -0.66
C ASP A 187 -27.20 -13.97 -0.34
N LEU A 188 -27.78 -12.91 -0.89
CA LEU A 188 -27.33 -11.52 -0.73
C LEU A 188 -28.01 -10.80 0.44
N ARG A 189 -28.63 -11.54 1.37
CA ARG A 189 -29.31 -10.95 2.53
C ARG A 189 -28.30 -10.61 3.62
N SER A 190 -28.55 -9.53 4.37
CA SER A 190 -27.65 -9.03 5.44
C SER A 190 -26.22 -8.77 4.92
N MET A 191 -26.12 -7.79 4.02
CA MET A 191 -24.82 -7.26 3.63
C MET A 191 -24.27 -6.37 4.74
N ASP A 192 -23.18 -6.84 5.36
CA ASP A 192 -22.38 -6.09 6.31
C ASP A 192 -21.11 -5.56 5.61
N ASP A 193 -20.34 -4.69 6.27
CA ASP A 193 -19.07 -4.15 5.74
C ASP A 193 -17.99 -5.22 5.45
N LYS A 194 -18.18 -6.45 5.94
CA LYS A 194 -17.30 -7.60 5.72
C LYS A 194 -17.85 -8.61 4.71
N THR A 195 -19.01 -8.32 4.13
CA THR A 195 -19.68 -9.17 3.15
C THR A 195 -19.46 -8.60 1.76
N PHE A 196 -18.98 -9.43 0.84
CA PHE A 196 -18.61 -9.03 -0.51
C PHE A 196 -19.42 -9.83 -1.53
N VAL A 197 -19.86 -9.15 -2.59
CA VAL A 197 -20.51 -9.80 -3.73
C VAL A 197 -19.45 -10.45 -4.59
N THR A 198 -19.57 -11.76 -4.84
CA THR A 198 -18.57 -12.55 -5.56
C THR A 198 -18.28 -11.98 -6.94
N ALA A 199 -19.33 -11.67 -7.71
CA ALA A 199 -19.21 -11.11 -9.05
C ALA A 199 -18.49 -9.75 -9.05
N ASP A 200 -18.87 -8.84 -8.14
CA ASP A 200 -18.29 -7.50 -8.05
C ASP A 200 -16.77 -7.53 -7.77
N VAL A 201 -16.33 -8.41 -6.87
CA VAL A 201 -14.90 -8.57 -6.56
C VAL A 201 -14.13 -9.10 -7.77
N LEU A 202 -14.67 -10.10 -8.47
CA LEU A 202 -14.03 -10.68 -9.65
C LEU A 202 -13.95 -9.69 -10.81
N ASP A 203 -15.01 -8.92 -11.05
CA ASP A 203 -15.06 -7.92 -12.11
C ASP A 203 -14.10 -6.76 -11.85
N LYS A 204 -14.00 -6.31 -10.59
CA LYS A 204 -13.10 -5.21 -10.21
C LYS A 204 -11.64 -5.64 -10.19
N LEU A 205 -11.32 -6.78 -9.58
CA LEU A 205 -9.92 -7.19 -9.36
C LEU A 205 -9.36 -8.06 -10.48
N GLY A 206 -10.17 -8.89 -11.14
CA GLY A 206 -9.72 -9.82 -12.18
C GLY A 206 -8.92 -9.15 -13.30
N PRO A 207 -9.45 -8.12 -13.98
CA PRO A 207 -8.74 -7.40 -15.03
C PRO A 207 -7.47 -6.69 -14.53
N ARG A 208 -7.44 -6.24 -13.26
CA ARG A 208 -6.29 -5.56 -12.66
C ARG A 208 -5.16 -6.55 -12.36
N ILE A 209 -5.49 -7.75 -11.88
CA ILE A 209 -4.54 -8.82 -11.56
C ILE A 209 -4.00 -9.48 -12.84
N GLN A 210 -4.86 -9.77 -13.82
CA GLN A 210 -4.44 -10.38 -15.08
C GLN A 210 -3.50 -9.48 -15.90
N ARG A 211 -3.76 -8.16 -15.94
CA ARG A 211 -2.87 -7.20 -16.64
C ARG A 211 -1.47 -7.21 -16.05
N ALA A 212 -1.35 -7.29 -14.74
CA ALA A 212 -0.06 -7.38 -14.08
C ALA A 212 0.66 -8.70 -14.37
N ALA A 213 -0.05 -9.83 -14.33
CA ALA A 213 0.52 -11.12 -14.69
C ALA A 213 1.09 -11.14 -16.12
N ARG A 214 0.44 -10.47 -17.08
CA ARG A 214 0.95 -10.33 -18.45
C ARG A 214 2.19 -9.43 -18.54
N LYS A 215 2.26 -8.36 -17.75
CA LYS A 215 3.42 -7.46 -17.68
C LYS A 215 4.67 -8.18 -17.17
N ASP A 216 4.50 -9.08 -16.21
CA ASP A 216 5.58 -9.93 -15.70
C ASP A 216 6.02 -11.00 -16.73
N ALA A 217 5.21 -11.28 -17.76
CA ALA A 217 5.41 -12.39 -18.71
C ALA A 217 6.11 -12.03 -20.04
N ALA A 218 6.44 -10.76 -20.34
CA ALA A 218 6.94 -10.35 -21.66
C ALA A 218 8.35 -9.70 -21.65
N PRO A 219 9.24 -9.96 -22.63
CA PRO A 219 9.53 -11.22 -23.32
C PRO A 219 10.99 -11.67 -23.13
N LYS A 220 11.24 -12.99 -23.20
CA LYS A 220 12.57 -13.54 -23.49
C LYS A 220 12.92 -13.20 -24.95
N THR A 221 14.03 -12.48 -25.15
CA THR A 221 14.60 -12.20 -26.48
C THR A 221 14.77 -13.52 -27.26
N PRO A 222 14.33 -13.63 -28.53
CA PRO A 222 14.62 -14.81 -29.33
C PRO A 222 16.14 -14.92 -29.56
N PRO A 223 16.72 -16.13 -29.57
CA PRO A 223 18.15 -16.30 -29.79
C PRO A 223 18.55 -15.75 -31.17
N PRO A 224 19.74 -15.15 -31.30
CA PRO A 224 20.20 -14.63 -32.59
C PRO A 224 20.24 -15.77 -33.61
N LYS A 225 19.64 -15.54 -34.79
CA LYS A 225 19.72 -16.47 -35.92
C LYS A 225 21.20 -16.71 -36.27
N PRO A 226 21.63 -17.97 -36.43
CA PRO A 226 22.95 -18.25 -36.98
C PRO A 226 23.02 -17.71 -38.42
N SER A 227 24.11 -16.99 -38.71
CA SER A 227 24.48 -16.51 -40.06
C SER A 227 25.11 -17.62 -40.87
#